data_AF-A0A959NFK0-F1
#
_entry.id   AF-A0A959NFK0-F1
#
_cell.length_a   1.000
_cell.length_b   1.000
_cell.length_c   1.000
_cell.angle_alpha   90.00
_cell.angle_beta   90.00
_cell.angle_gamma   90.00
#
_symmetry.space_group_name_H-M   'P 1'
#
loop_
_entity.id
_entity.type
_entity.pdbx_description
1 polymer ?
#
loop_
_entity_poly.entity_id
_entity_poly.type
_entity_poly.pdbx_seq_one_letter_code
_entity_poly.pdbx_strand_id
1 'polypeptide(L)'
;SVGIGPFVVGPAVERKMGKAAFAQLSIDATTWRSANWARGKGLYAEVYPDTDGMDESIKRLAESLVESNPQAMAELKKTCWQGTDHWDTLLAERAAISGELVLSDFTKKAIQQFKKK
;
A
#
# COMPACT_ATOMS: atom_id res chain seq x y z
N SER A 1 -5.96 2.52 -17.33
CA SER A 1 -6.02 1.36 -16.41
C SER A 1 -5.74 0.10 -17.19
N VAL A 2 -5.11 -0.90 -16.57
CA VAL A 2 -4.82 -2.21 -17.19
C VAL A 2 -6.00 -3.18 -17.05
N GLY A 3 -7.05 -2.79 -16.32
CA GLY A 3 -8.27 -3.59 -16.17
C GLY A 3 -8.29 -4.57 -15.01
N ILE A 4 -7.28 -4.53 -14.14
CA ILE A 4 -7.13 -5.47 -13.03
C ILE A 4 -7.16 -4.69 -11.71
N GLY A 5 -7.88 -5.24 -10.73
CA GLY A 5 -7.90 -4.71 -9.37
C GLY A 5 -6.57 -4.92 -8.63
N PRO A 6 -6.33 -4.20 -7.52
CA PRO A 6 -5.09 -4.28 -6.77
C PRO A 6 -5.06 -5.52 -5.85
N PHE A 7 -5.10 -6.74 -6.41
CA PHE A 7 -5.24 -7.96 -5.59
C PHE A 7 -3.97 -8.32 -4.81
N VAL A 8 -2.79 -8.14 -5.41
CA VAL A 8 -1.51 -8.52 -4.77
C VAL A 8 -1.13 -7.55 -3.66
N VAL A 9 -1.19 -6.25 -3.94
CA VAL A 9 -0.84 -5.20 -2.97
C VAL A 9 -2.01 -4.84 -2.04
N GLY A 10 -3.23 -5.24 -2.40
CA GLY A 10 -4.48 -4.91 -1.71
C GLY A 10 -4.47 -5.21 -0.22
N PRO A 11 -4.09 -6.42 0.24
CA PRO A 11 -4.05 -6.74 1.67
C PRO A 11 -3.19 -5.78 2.49
N ALA A 12 -2.01 -5.38 1.97
CA ALA A 12 -1.12 -4.45 2.65
C ALA A 12 -1.69 -3.03 2.70
N VAL A 13 -2.32 -2.58 1.61
CA VAL A 13 -2.96 -1.27 1.54
C VAL A 13 -4.17 -1.23 2.46
N GLU A 14 -5.09 -2.19 2.35
CA GLU A 14 -6.29 -2.32 3.18
C GLU A 14 -5.95 -2.37 4.67
N ARG A 15 -4.92 -3.13 5.06
CA ARG A 15 -4.45 -3.16 6.45
C ARG A 15 -4.06 -1.78 6.98
N LYS A 16 -3.48 -0.93 6.12
CA LYS A 16 -2.98 0.39 6.50
C LYS A 16 -4.07 1.46 6.53
N MET A 17 -4.95 1.49 5.53
CA MET A 17 -5.97 2.54 5.37
C MET A 17 -7.39 2.11 5.78
N GLY A 18 -7.60 0.83 6.07
CA GLY A 18 -8.90 0.23 6.29
C GLY A 18 -9.68 -0.07 5.01
N LYS A 19 -10.65 -0.97 5.14
CA LYS A 19 -11.47 -1.49 4.02
C LYS A 19 -12.20 -0.40 3.24
N ALA A 20 -12.74 0.60 3.93
CA ALA A 20 -13.52 1.67 3.29
C ALA A 20 -12.64 2.54 2.35
N ALA A 21 -11.46 2.96 2.83
CA ALA A 21 -10.55 3.75 2.01
C ALA A 21 -9.96 2.93 0.86
N PHE A 22 -9.64 1.66 1.11
CA PHE A 22 -9.16 0.74 0.07
C PHE A 22 -10.21 0.52 -1.03
N ALA A 23 -11.48 0.30 -0.67
CA ALA A 23 -12.56 0.16 -1.63
C ALA A 23 -12.75 1.44 -2.45
N GLN A 24 -12.73 2.61 -1.80
CA GLN A 24 -12.82 3.90 -2.48
C GLN A 24 -11.69 4.07 -3.51
N LEU A 25 -10.45 3.73 -3.16
CA LEU A 25 -9.31 3.83 -4.05
C LEU A 25 -9.37 2.82 -5.20
N SER A 26 -9.83 1.60 -4.92
CA SER A 26 -9.87 0.51 -5.91
C SER A 26 -10.97 0.69 -6.94
N ILE A 27 -12.12 1.24 -6.54
CA ILE A 27 -13.27 1.49 -7.42
C ILE A 27 -13.03 2.74 -8.25
N ASP A 28 -12.59 3.83 -7.62
CA ASP A 28 -12.29 5.10 -8.29
C ASP A 28 -10.79 5.20 -8.67
N ALA A 29 -10.29 4.15 -9.32
CA ALA A 29 -8.86 3.95 -9.60
C ALA A 29 -8.26 4.96 -10.59
N THR A 30 -9.10 5.71 -11.33
CA THR A 30 -8.66 6.73 -12.29
C THR A 30 -8.46 8.09 -11.64
N THR A 31 -9.03 8.33 -10.46
CA THR A 31 -8.94 9.62 -9.79
C THR A 31 -7.66 9.72 -8.98
N TRP A 32 -6.84 10.73 -9.31
CA TRP A 32 -5.64 11.03 -8.54
C TRP A 32 -5.99 11.55 -7.14
N ARG A 33 -5.25 11.10 -6.12
CA ARG A 33 -5.42 11.54 -4.73
C ARG A 33 -4.19 12.32 -4.28
N SER A 34 -4.42 13.41 -3.54
CA SER A 34 -3.33 14.21 -2.98
C SER A 34 -2.68 13.51 -1.78
N ALA A 35 -1.46 13.91 -1.42
CA ALA A 35 -0.78 13.42 -0.21
C ALA A 35 -1.59 13.71 1.06
N ASN A 36 -2.25 14.87 1.14
CA ASN A 36 -3.14 15.21 2.26
C ASN A 36 -4.35 14.28 2.36
N TRP A 37 -4.93 13.88 1.23
CA TRP A 37 -6.00 12.87 1.23
C TRP A 37 -5.47 11.52 1.74
N ALA A 38 -4.30 11.09 1.25
CA ALA A 38 -3.67 9.85 1.68
C ALA A 38 -3.37 9.85 3.19
N ARG A 39 -2.91 10.98 3.75
CA ARG A 39 -2.78 11.18 5.20
C ARG A 39 -4.12 11.05 5.93
N GLY A 40 -5.15 11.75 5.44
CA GLY A 40 -6.49 11.70 6.01
C GLY A 40 -7.16 10.32 5.94
N LYS A 41 -6.65 9.41 5.09
CA LYS A 41 -7.07 8.02 4.99
C LYS A 41 -6.11 7.02 5.66
N GLY A 42 -5.10 7.48 6.38
CA GLY A 42 -4.15 6.62 7.10
C GLY A 42 -3.08 5.95 6.22
N LEU A 43 -3.01 6.26 4.92
CA LEU A 43 -1.96 5.76 4.04
C LEU A 43 -0.60 6.40 4.35
N TYR A 44 -0.59 7.69 4.70
CA TYR A 44 0.59 8.41 5.16
C TYR A 44 0.41 8.82 6.63
N ALA A 45 1.47 8.73 7.42
CA ALA A 45 1.46 9.19 8.80
C ALA A 45 1.55 10.72 8.86
N GLU A 46 2.47 11.29 8.11
CA GLU A 46 2.75 12.73 8.03
C GLU A 46 2.96 13.16 6.58
N VAL A 47 2.80 14.46 6.29
CA VAL A 47 3.03 15.08 4.97
C VAL A 47 3.70 16.41 5.21
N TYR A 48 4.77 16.68 4.45
CA TYR A 48 5.59 17.89 4.57
C TYR A 48 5.55 18.72 3.28
N PRO A 49 5.86 20.02 3.33
CA PRO A 49 5.86 20.90 2.16
C PRO A 49 6.94 20.55 1.13
N ASP A 50 8.09 20.06 1.61
CA ASP A 50 9.28 19.75 0.84
C ASP A 50 10.03 18.54 1.42
N THR A 51 11.08 18.13 0.71
CA THR A 51 11.94 17.00 1.09
C THR A 51 12.76 17.30 2.33
N ASP A 52 13.19 18.54 2.52
CA ASP A 52 14.05 18.92 3.64
C ASP A 52 13.31 18.78 4.98
N GLY A 53 12.06 19.25 5.07
CA GLY A 53 11.23 19.07 6.25
C GLY A 53 10.84 17.62 6.49
N MET A 54 10.68 16.83 5.42
CA MET A 54 10.46 15.39 5.53
C MET A 54 11.69 14.68 6.11
N ASP A 55 12.88 14.98 5.61
CA ASP A 55 14.13 14.37 6.03
C ASP A 55 14.47 14.74 7.49
N GLU A 56 14.22 15.99 7.91
CA GLU A 56 14.37 16.41 9.30
C GLU A 56 13.46 15.60 10.24
N SER A 57 12.18 15.41 9.88
CA SER A 57 11.26 14.64 10.71
C SER A 57 11.61 13.16 10.77
N ILE A 58 12.02 12.57 9.63
CA ILE A 58 12.51 11.18 9.57
C ILE A 58 13.72 11.02 10.49
N LYS A 59 14.69 11.93 10.40
CA LYS A 59 15.90 11.91 11.23
C LYS A 59 15.54 11.98 12.72
N ARG A 60 14.71 12.94 13.11
CA ARG A 60 14.24 13.09 14.50
C ARG A 60 13.57 11.81 15.03
N LEU A 61 12.70 11.19 14.22
CA LEU A 61 12.06 9.93 14.62
C LEU A 61 13.08 8.79 14.74
N ALA A 62 14.00 8.67 13.78
CA ALA A 62 15.03 7.64 13.79
C ALA A 62 15.95 7.77 15.02
N GLU A 63 16.39 8.98 15.36
CA GLU A 63 17.21 9.26 16.55
C GLU A 63 16.48 8.84 17.83
N SER A 64 15.20 9.16 17.96
CA SER A 64 14.38 8.71 19.10
C SER A 64 14.21 7.18 19.18
N LEU A 65 14.06 6.52 18.03
CA LEU A 65 13.91 5.06 17.98
C LEU A 65 15.20 4.31 18.35
N VAL A 66 16.37 4.86 18.02
CA VAL A 66 17.67 4.27 18.39
C VAL A 66 17.89 4.27 19.91
N GLU A 67 17.31 5.24 20.61
CA GLU A 67 17.36 5.32 22.08
C GLU A 67 16.33 4.39 22.78
N SER A 68 15.42 3.79 22.02
CA SER A 68 14.35 2.94 22.56
C SER A 68 14.84 1.54 22.91
N ASN A 69 14.18 0.87 23.86
CA ASN A 69 14.50 -0.52 24.22
C ASN A 69 14.29 -1.46 23.01
N PRO A 70 15.35 -2.13 22.50
CA PRO A 70 15.24 -2.96 21.30
C PRO A 70 14.28 -4.14 21.44
N GLN A 71 14.21 -4.75 22.63
CA GLN A 71 13.31 -5.87 22.91
C GLN A 71 11.85 -5.40 22.91
N ALA A 72 11.56 -4.26 23.53
CA ALA A 72 10.21 -3.69 23.52
C ALA A 72 9.77 -3.34 22.09
N MET A 73 10.66 -2.75 21.28
CA MET A 73 10.37 -2.42 19.88
C MET A 73 10.13 -3.67 19.02
N ALA A 74 10.85 -4.77 19.27
CA ALA A 74 10.64 -6.03 18.58
C ALA A 74 9.24 -6.62 18.90
N GLU A 75 8.86 -6.67 20.18
CA GLU A 75 7.54 -7.17 20.60
C GLU A 75 6.40 -6.25 20.12
N LEU A 76 6.60 -4.94 20.14
CA LEU A 76 5.66 -3.98 19.56
C LEU A 76 5.49 -4.24 18.06
N LYS A 77 6.58 -4.44 17.32
CA LYS A 77 6.49 -4.73 15.88
C LYS A 77 5.72 -6.02 15.60
N LYS A 78 5.97 -7.09 16.34
CA LYS A 78 5.18 -8.34 16.23
C LYS A 78 3.69 -8.07 16.48
N THR A 79 3.37 -7.35 17.55
CA THR A 79 2.00 -7.01 17.92
C THR A 79 1.31 -6.18 16.83
N CYS A 80 1.99 -5.17 16.30
CA CYS A 80 1.46 -4.36 15.22
C CYS A 80 1.09 -5.22 14.01
N TRP A 81 1.86 -6.26 13.68
CA TRP A 81 1.64 -7.12 12.52
C TRP A 81 0.77 -8.36 12.78
N GLN A 82 0.12 -8.46 13.95
CA GLN A 82 -0.83 -9.53 14.20
C GLN A 82 -1.95 -9.58 13.15
N GLY A 83 -2.40 -10.79 12.84
CA GLY A 83 -3.44 -11.04 11.84
C GLY A 83 -2.91 -11.09 10.39
N THR A 84 -1.59 -11.09 10.19
CA THR A 84 -0.98 -11.29 8.86
C THR A 84 -0.32 -12.66 8.71
N ASP A 85 -0.48 -13.58 9.66
CA ASP A 85 0.18 -14.89 9.66
C ASP A 85 -0.20 -15.78 8.47
N HIS A 86 -1.39 -15.56 7.90
CA HIS A 86 -1.92 -16.29 6.75
C HIS A 86 -1.52 -15.66 5.40
N TRP A 87 -0.66 -14.64 5.39
CA TRP A 87 -0.35 -13.87 4.19
C TRP A 87 0.38 -14.66 3.12
N ASP A 88 1.22 -15.64 3.47
CA ASP A 88 1.92 -16.45 2.47
C ASP A 88 0.93 -17.16 1.53
N THR A 89 -0.15 -17.72 2.09
CA THR A 89 -1.24 -18.31 1.32
C THR A 89 -2.10 -17.25 0.64
N LEU A 90 -2.55 -16.24 1.38
CA LEU A 90 -3.43 -15.19 0.86
C LEU A 90 -2.82 -14.47 -0.35
N LEU A 91 -1.55 -14.08 -0.27
CA LEU A 91 -0.87 -13.35 -1.33
C LEU A 91 -0.69 -14.22 -2.58
N ALA A 92 -0.41 -15.51 -2.42
CA ALA A 92 -0.34 -16.46 -3.55
C ALA A 92 -1.71 -16.60 -4.23
N GLU A 93 -2.79 -16.78 -3.47
CA GLU A 93 -4.16 -16.85 -3.99
C GLU A 93 -4.54 -15.57 -4.76
N ARG A 94 -4.22 -14.39 -4.20
CA ARG A 94 -4.48 -13.10 -4.85
C ARG A 94 -3.63 -12.89 -6.11
N ALA A 95 -2.40 -13.39 -6.10
CA ALA A 95 -1.52 -13.38 -7.27
C ALA A 95 -2.07 -14.27 -8.39
N ALA A 96 -2.62 -15.44 -8.06
CA ALA A 96 -3.26 -16.33 -9.04
C ALA A 96 -4.42 -15.64 -9.77
N ILE A 97 -5.30 -14.93 -9.05
CA ILE A 97 -6.39 -14.14 -9.65
C ILE A 97 -5.82 -13.10 -10.63
N SER A 98 -4.78 -12.37 -10.23
CA SER A 98 -4.14 -11.37 -11.11
C SER A 98 -3.48 -12.02 -12.34
N GLY A 99 -2.84 -13.17 -12.14
CA GLY A 99 -2.18 -13.96 -13.18
C GLY A 99 -3.15 -14.52 -14.21
N GLU A 100 -4.36 -14.89 -13.79
CA GLU A 100 -5.42 -15.29 -14.73
C GLU A 100 -5.95 -14.07 -15.51
N LEU A 101 -6.29 -12.98 -14.81
CA LEU A 101 -6.89 -11.80 -15.43
C LEU A 101 -5.96 -11.08 -16.40
N VAL A 102 -4.63 -11.14 -16.19
CA VAL A 102 -3.66 -10.56 -17.15
C VAL A 102 -3.62 -11.33 -18.48
N LEU A 103 -4.02 -12.60 -18.49
CA LEU A 103 -4.09 -13.40 -19.70
C LEU A 103 -5.38 -13.18 -20.50
N SER A 104 -6.38 -12.47 -19.94
CA SER A 104 -7.62 -12.16 -20.63
C SER A 104 -7.42 -11.28 -21.88
N ASP A 105 -8.32 -11.43 -22.85
CA ASP A 105 -8.30 -10.59 -24.06
C ASP A 105 -8.45 -9.10 -23.74
N PHE A 106 -9.23 -8.77 -22.70
CA PHE A 106 -9.41 -7.41 -22.24
C PHE A 106 -8.08 -6.79 -21.82
N THR A 107 -7.36 -7.46 -20.90
CA THR A 107 -6.08 -6.96 -20.39
C THR A 107 -5.02 -6.92 -21.47
N LYS A 108 -4.91 -7.97 -22.31
CA LYS A 108 -3.96 -8.00 -23.43
C LYS A 108 -4.15 -6.83 -24.38
N LYS A 109 -5.40 -6.52 -24.76
CA LYS A 109 -5.74 -5.36 -25.61
C LYS A 109 -5.41 -4.04 -24.91
N ALA A 110 -5.74 -3.89 -23.62
CA ALA A 110 -5.42 -2.68 -22.86
C ALA A 110 -3.90 -2.43 -22.80
N ILE A 111 -3.09 -3.46 -22.57
CA ILE A 111 -1.62 -3.37 -22.58
C ILE A 111 -1.10 -2.98 -23.98
N GLN A 112 -1.62 -3.58 -25.05
CA GLN A 112 -1.22 -3.25 -26.42
C GLN A 112 -1.51 -1.79 -26.78
N GLN A 113 -2.65 -1.23 -26.34
CA GLN A 113 -2.97 0.18 -26.53
C GLN A 113 -2.04 1.09 -25.73
N PHE A 114 -1.74 0.71 -24.48
CA PHE A 114 -0.82 1.47 -23.63
C PHE A 114 0.58 1.57 -24.24
N LYS A 115 1.12 0.48 -24.81
CA LYS A 115 2.45 0.45 -25.45
C LYS A 115 2.58 1.35 -26.71
N LYS A 116 1.47 1.81 -27.29
CA LYS A 116 1.46 2.67 -28.48
C LYS A 116 1.52 4.17 -28.14
N LYS A 117 1.38 4.52 -26.86
CA LYS A 117 1.63 5.87 -26.34
C LYS A 117 3.09 6.00 -25.91
#